data_AF-A0A8S0FHE6-F1
#
_entry.id   AF-A0A8S0FHE6-F1
#
_cell.length_a   1.000
_cell.length_b   1.000
_cell.length_c   1.000
_cell.angle_alpha   90.00
_cell.angle_beta   90.00
_cell.angle_gamma   90.00
#
_symmetry.space_group_name_H-M   'P 1'
#
loop_
_entity.id
_entity.type
_entity.pdbx_description
1 polymer ?
#
loop_
_entity_poly.entity_id
_entity_poly.type
_entity_poly.pdbx_seq_one_letter_code
_entity_poly.pdbx_strand_id
1 'polypeptide(L)'
;MNYSVTELSEKSHASEATIVRTCKKLGYQGYYHLKIALAKEVINPDNSYPENTDFSDITSLATFLLKKQAEDLIQSTQFFNADVLESILKLLANCDTIFFFAAGNSNPLAVYSAYKFSQLGLKTVVHVSPEMQINAAYSMGKRDLAILLVFLTLAAPT
;
A
#
# COMPACT_ATOMS: atom_id res chain seq x y z
N MET A 1 -3.01 -1.32 -17.77
CA MET A 1 -2.85 -0.70 -19.12
C MET A 1 -4.04 0.17 -19.44
N ASN A 2 -3.86 1.45 -19.79
CA ASN A 2 -4.97 2.33 -20.16
C ASN A 2 -4.87 2.86 -21.61
N TYR A 3 -4.72 1.96 -22.58
CA TYR A 3 -4.75 2.31 -24.01
C TYR A 3 -6.09 1.91 -24.62
N SER A 4 -6.72 2.78 -25.40
CA SER A 4 -7.81 2.43 -26.31
C SER A 4 -7.34 1.41 -27.37
N VAL A 5 -8.27 0.78 -28.08
CA VAL A 5 -7.92 -0.18 -29.15
C VAL A 5 -7.10 0.47 -30.25
N THR A 6 -7.38 1.75 -30.51
CA THR A 6 -6.69 2.60 -31.49
C THR A 6 -5.27 2.90 -31.04
N GLU A 7 -5.07 3.33 -29.79
CA GLU A 7 -3.72 3.57 -29.25
C GLU A 7 -2.88 2.28 -29.19
N LEU A 8 -3.51 1.13 -28.89
CA LEU A 8 -2.82 -0.15 -28.95
C LEU A 8 -2.47 -0.54 -30.40
N SER A 9 -3.35 -0.27 -31.36
CA SER A 9 -3.10 -0.47 -32.79
C SER A 9 -1.87 0.31 -33.25
N GLU A 10 -1.79 1.58 -32.91
CA GLU A 10 -0.65 2.45 -33.23
C GLU A 10 0.66 1.95 -32.61
N LYS A 11 0.63 1.57 -31.32
CA LYS A 11 1.82 1.11 -30.60
C LYS A 11 2.29 -0.30 -30.98
N SER A 12 1.37 -1.17 -31.39
CA SER A 12 1.67 -2.56 -31.76
C SER A 12 1.90 -2.75 -33.26
N HIS A 13 1.69 -1.70 -34.07
CA HIS A 13 1.71 -1.76 -35.53
C HIS A 13 0.77 -2.82 -36.13
N ALA A 14 -0.24 -3.24 -35.37
CA ALA A 14 -1.23 -4.21 -35.78
C ALA A 14 -2.57 -3.52 -35.97
N SER A 15 -3.30 -3.84 -37.04
CA SER A 15 -4.64 -3.27 -37.24
C SER A 15 -5.57 -3.57 -36.06
N GLU A 16 -6.52 -2.67 -35.77
CA GLU A 16 -7.55 -2.89 -34.74
C GLU A 16 -8.30 -4.21 -34.94
N ALA A 17 -8.59 -4.57 -36.20
CA ALA A 17 -9.22 -5.83 -36.55
C ALA A 17 -8.37 -7.06 -36.20
N THR A 18 -7.04 -6.95 -36.27
CA THR A 18 -6.11 -8.00 -35.83
C THR A 18 -6.13 -8.11 -34.30
N ILE A 19 -6.07 -7.00 -33.58
CA ILE A 19 -6.14 -6.98 -32.11
C ILE A 19 -7.43 -7.64 -31.62
N VAL A 20 -8.58 -7.27 -32.18
CA VAL A 20 -9.89 -7.84 -31.80
C VAL A 20 -9.96 -9.33 -32.13
N ARG A 21 -9.45 -9.78 -33.28
CA ARG A 21 -9.39 -11.20 -33.63
C ARG A 21 -8.50 -11.99 -32.68
N THR A 22 -7.36 -11.44 -32.29
CA THR A 22 -6.46 -12.06 -31.31
C THR A 22 -7.15 -12.18 -29.95
N CYS A 23 -7.85 -11.14 -29.47
CA CYS A 23 -8.63 -11.21 -28.23
C CYS A 23 -9.67 -12.34 -28.28
N LYS A 24 -10.38 -12.48 -29.41
CA LYS A 24 -11.34 -13.58 -29.63
C LYS A 24 -10.68 -14.95 -29.67
N LYS A 25 -9.51 -15.07 -30.30
CA LYS A 25 -8.74 -16.32 -30.35
C LYS A 25 -8.25 -16.76 -28.97
N LEU A 26 -7.99 -15.80 -28.08
CA LEU A 26 -7.65 -16.04 -26.68
C LEU A 26 -8.88 -16.30 -25.77
N GLY A 27 -10.08 -16.39 -26.35
CA GLY A 27 -11.31 -16.70 -25.60
C GLY A 27 -12.07 -15.47 -25.05
N TYR A 28 -11.64 -14.25 -25.37
CA TYR A 28 -12.31 -13.03 -24.92
C TYR A 28 -13.23 -12.44 -25.99
N GLN A 29 -14.35 -11.84 -25.59
CA GLN A 29 -15.34 -11.30 -26.57
C GLN A 29 -14.83 -10.11 -27.40
N GLY A 30 -13.73 -9.48 -26.98
CA GLY A 30 -13.07 -8.38 -27.68
C GLY A 30 -12.00 -7.70 -26.83
N TYR A 31 -11.44 -6.60 -27.33
CA TYR A 31 -10.34 -5.88 -26.67
C TYR A 31 -10.71 -5.34 -25.28
N TYR A 32 -11.93 -4.80 -25.14
CA TYR A 32 -12.41 -4.29 -23.87
C TYR A 32 -12.52 -5.38 -22.80
N HIS A 33 -13.02 -6.57 -23.17
CA HIS A 33 -13.12 -7.71 -22.27
C HIS A 33 -11.73 -8.22 -21.83
N LEU A 34 -10.76 -8.26 -22.75
CA LEU A 34 -9.36 -8.57 -22.41
C LEU A 34 -8.76 -7.53 -21.45
N LYS A 35 -9.02 -6.23 -21.68
CA LYS A 35 -8.51 -5.16 -20.80
C LYS A 35 -9.05 -5.32 -19.37
N ILE A 36 -10.32 -5.66 -19.21
CA ILE A 36 -10.91 -5.95 -17.90
C ILE A 36 -10.25 -7.17 -17.26
N ALA A 37 -10.07 -8.25 -18.02
CA ALA A 37 -9.43 -9.47 -17.51
C ALA A 37 -7.98 -9.20 -17.05
N LEU A 38 -7.20 -8.46 -17.83
CA LEU A 38 -5.84 -8.07 -17.46
C LEU A 38 -5.80 -7.12 -16.27
N ALA A 39 -6.76 -6.20 -16.14
CA ALA A 39 -6.86 -5.34 -14.96
C ALA A 39 -7.14 -6.17 -13.69
N LYS A 40 -7.97 -7.21 -13.80
CA LYS A 40 -8.22 -8.17 -12.70
C LYS A 40 -6.96 -8.95 -12.33
N GLU A 41 -6.16 -9.35 -13.31
CA GLU A 41 -4.91 -10.12 -13.09
C GLU A 41 -3.77 -9.26 -12.51
N VAL A 42 -3.58 -8.04 -13.01
CA VAL A 42 -2.54 -7.13 -12.49
C VAL A 42 -2.82 -6.69 -11.05
N ILE A 43 -4.08 -6.79 -10.60
CA ILE A 43 -4.49 -6.50 -9.23
C ILE A 43 -4.29 -7.72 -8.29
N ASN A 44 -4.01 -8.93 -8.79
CA ASN A 44 -3.86 -10.14 -7.96
C ASN A 44 -2.91 -11.20 -8.56
N PRO A 45 -1.75 -11.49 -7.94
CA PRO A 45 -1.03 -12.74 -8.16
C PRO A 45 -1.61 -13.92 -7.35
N ASP A 46 -2.33 -13.69 -6.25
CA ASP A 46 -2.83 -14.77 -5.38
C ASP A 46 -4.24 -14.51 -4.82
N ASN A 47 -5.17 -15.35 -5.27
CA ASN A 47 -6.42 -15.80 -4.62
C ASN A 47 -7.69 -14.93 -4.53
N SER A 48 -8.70 -15.49 -5.23
CA SER A 48 -10.12 -15.64 -4.85
C SER A 48 -11.00 -14.40 -4.75
N TYR A 49 -11.61 -14.03 -5.89
CA TYR A 49 -12.93 -13.40 -5.87
C TYR A 49 -14.02 -14.48 -5.73
N PRO A 50 -15.08 -14.27 -4.94
CA PRO A 50 -16.30 -15.04 -5.13
C PRO A 50 -16.84 -14.73 -6.52
N GLU A 51 -17.17 -15.75 -7.31
CA GLU A 51 -17.62 -15.69 -8.71
C GLU A 51 -18.80 -14.72 -8.97
N ASN A 52 -19.44 -14.21 -7.91
CA ASN A 52 -20.68 -13.44 -7.96
C ASN A 52 -20.51 -11.93 -7.68
N THR A 53 -19.29 -11.38 -7.71
CA THR A 53 -19.12 -9.92 -7.54
C THR A 53 -19.36 -9.23 -8.88
N ASP A 54 -20.53 -8.60 -9.03
CA ASP A 54 -20.80 -7.74 -10.17
C ASP A 54 -20.04 -6.41 -10.00
N PHE A 55 -18.92 -6.30 -10.71
CA PHE A 55 -18.07 -5.10 -10.72
C PHE A 55 -18.71 -3.90 -11.44
N SER A 56 -19.88 -4.08 -12.08
CA SER A 56 -20.65 -2.97 -12.64
C SER A 56 -21.45 -2.22 -11.57
N ASP A 57 -21.73 -2.85 -10.43
CA ASP A 57 -22.32 -2.19 -9.26
C ASP A 57 -21.21 -1.69 -8.32
N ILE A 58 -21.08 -0.37 -8.24
CA ILE A 58 -20.13 0.33 -7.39
C ILE A 58 -20.31 -0.05 -5.91
N THR A 59 -21.53 -0.34 -5.47
CA THR A 59 -21.84 -0.69 -4.07
C THR A 59 -21.29 -2.06 -3.72
N SER A 60 -21.49 -3.05 -4.61
CA SER A 60 -20.95 -4.40 -4.48
C SER A 60 -19.41 -4.40 -4.50
N LEU A 61 -18.80 -3.61 -5.38
CA LEU A 61 -17.34 -3.41 -5.39
C LEU A 61 -16.82 -2.77 -4.09
N ALA A 62 -17.44 -1.70 -3.63
CA ALA A 62 -17.03 -1.02 -2.40
C ALA A 62 -17.13 -1.96 -1.18
N THR A 63 -18.21 -2.75 -1.10
CA THR A 63 -18.42 -3.75 -0.03
C THR A 63 -17.32 -4.81 -0.06
N PHE A 64 -16.98 -5.31 -1.25
CA PHE A 64 -15.89 -6.27 -1.40
C PHE A 64 -14.54 -5.69 -0.94
N LEU A 65 -14.18 -4.49 -1.41
CA LEU A 65 -12.90 -3.84 -1.06
C LEU A 65 -12.78 -3.63 0.45
N LEU A 66 -13.85 -3.15 1.10
CA LEU A 66 -13.87 -2.95 2.54
C LEU A 66 -13.74 -4.28 3.30
N LYS A 67 -14.44 -5.32 2.86
CA LYS A 67 -14.34 -6.65 3.48
C LYS A 67 -12.93 -7.21 3.35
N LYS A 68 -12.34 -7.13 2.16
CA LYS A 68 -10.96 -7.57 1.92
C LYS A 68 -9.97 -6.81 2.79
N GLN A 69 -10.11 -5.49 2.89
CA GLN A 69 -9.24 -4.68 3.74
C GLN A 69 -9.39 -5.02 5.23
N ALA A 70 -10.60 -5.33 5.70
CA ALA A 70 -10.82 -5.80 7.06
C ALA A 70 -10.19 -7.17 7.32
N GLU A 71 -10.30 -8.11 6.36
CA GLU A 71 -9.64 -9.41 6.43
C GLU A 71 -8.12 -9.28 6.47
N ASP A 72 -7.54 -8.44 5.60
CA ASP A 72 -6.10 -8.20 5.56
C ASP A 72 -5.59 -7.57 6.88
N LEU A 73 -6.37 -6.67 7.49
CA LEU A 73 -6.07 -6.13 8.82
C LEU A 73 -6.08 -7.22 9.90
N ILE A 74 -7.08 -8.11 9.90
CA ILE A 74 -7.14 -9.21 10.86
C ILE A 74 -5.98 -10.17 10.65
N GLN A 75 -5.69 -10.55 9.40
CA GLN A 75 -4.56 -11.42 9.08
C GLN A 75 -3.23 -10.79 9.49
N SER A 76 -3.08 -9.46 9.41
CA SER A 76 -1.84 -8.78 9.82
C SER A 76 -1.46 -9.04 11.28
N THR A 77 -2.43 -9.35 12.14
CA THR A 77 -2.18 -9.68 13.55
C THR A 77 -1.34 -10.94 13.73
N GLN A 78 -1.32 -11.85 12.74
CA GLN A 78 -0.48 -13.05 12.78
C GLN A 78 1.02 -12.73 12.76
N PHE A 79 1.40 -11.54 12.30
CA PHE A 79 2.79 -11.07 12.29
C PHE A 79 3.20 -10.44 13.62
N PHE A 80 2.29 -10.32 14.59
CA PHE A 80 2.62 -9.79 15.90
C PHE A 80 3.34 -10.85 16.73
N ASN A 81 4.61 -10.58 17.02
CA ASN A 81 5.37 -11.35 17.99
C ASN A 81 5.23 -10.67 19.37
N ALA A 82 4.71 -11.41 20.35
CA ALA A 82 4.45 -10.89 21.69
C ALA A 82 5.73 -10.40 22.40
N ASP A 83 6.84 -11.12 22.26
CA ASP A 83 8.12 -10.78 22.89
C ASP A 83 8.72 -9.49 22.29
N VAL A 84 8.56 -9.33 20.97
CA VAL A 84 8.95 -8.08 20.27
C VAL A 84 8.09 -6.93 20.76
N LEU A 85 6.78 -7.13 20.88
CA LEU A 85 5.86 -6.08 21.36
C LEU A 85 6.19 -5.68 22.80
N GLU A 86 6.46 -6.64 23.69
CA GLU A 86 6.86 -6.35 25.07
C GLU A 86 8.18 -5.58 25.12
N SER A 87 9.13 -5.91 24.25
CA SER A 87 10.40 -5.19 24.13
C SER A 87 10.20 -3.74 23.67
N ILE A 88 9.31 -3.51 22.69
CA ILE A 88 8.93 -2.16 22.23
C ILE A 88 8.28 -1.37 23.36
N LEU A 89 7.37 -1.98 24.13
CA LEU A 89 6.71 -1.33 25.26
C LEU A 89 7.72 -0.92 26.34
N LYS A 90 8.73 -1.76 26.62
CA LYS A 90 9.83 -1.41 27.54
C LYS A 90 10.65 -0.22 27.05
N LEU A 91 10.93 -0.13 25.74
CA LEU A 91 11.63 1.02 25.18
C LEU A 91 10.79 2.30 25.31
N LEU A 92 9.49 2.21 24.98
CA LEU A 92 8.57 3.35 25.09
C LEU A 92 8.42 3.83 26.53
N ALA A 93 8.35 2.93 27.50
CA ALA A 93 8.18 3.27 28.92
C ALA A 93 9.42 3.97 29.53
N ASN A 94 10.61 3.73 28.98
CA ASN A 94 11.87 4.25 29.52
C ASN A 94 12.44 5.43 28.73
N CYS A 95 11.86 5.78 27.59
CA CYS A 95 12.35 6.87 26.75
C CYS A 95 11.87 8.25 27.23
N ASP A 96 12.68 9.28 26.97
CA ASP A 96 12.34 10.66 27.31
C ASP A 96 11.55 11.34 26.18
N THR A 97 11.95 11.10 24.93
CA THR A 97 11.31 11.63 23.72
C THR A 97 11.32 10.59 22.60
N ILE A 98 10.25 10.56 21.80
CA ILE A 98 10.12 9.69 20.63
C ILE A 98 10.25 10.54 19.37
N PHE A 99 11.22 10.21 18.52
CA PHE A 99 11.44 10.83 17.23
C PHE A 99 10.88 9.95 16.12
N PHE A 100 9.95 10.48 15.33
CA PHE A 100 9.40 9.81 14.16
C PHE A 100 10.11 10.29 12.90
N PHE A 101 10.61 9.33 12.12
CA PHE A 101 11.28 9.55 10.84
C PHE A 101 10.56 8.80 9.74
N ALA A 102 10.45 9.42 8.57
CA ALA A 102 9.82 8.83 7.41
C ALA A 102 10.27 9.53 6.12
N ALA A 103 10.07 8.88 4.98
CA ALA A 103 10.35 9.44 3.67
C ALA A 103 9.13 9.34 2.74
N GLY A 104 8.96 10.34 1.89
CA GLY A 104 7.92 10.35 0.86
C GLY A 104 6.52 10.11 1.42
N ASN A 105 5.86 9.07 0.91
CA ASN A 105 4.47 8.74 1.23
C ASN A 105 4.26 8.25 2.67
N SER A 106 5.32 7.94 3.41
CA SER A 106 5.23 7.56 4.82
C SER A 106 5.17 8.77 5.77
N ASN A 107 5.45 9.98 5.30
CA ASN A 107 5.45 11.19 6.12
C ASN A 107 4.10 11.48 6.82
N PRO A 108 2.94 11.40 6.14
CA PRO A 108 1.65 11.59 6.81
C PRO A 108 1.42 10.60 7.96
N LEU A 109 1.90 9.35 7.80
CA LEU A 109 1.79 8.34 8.86
C LEU A 109 2.68 8.71 10.05
N ALA A 110 3.91 9.17 9.84
CA ALA A 110 4.79 9.63 10.92
C ALA A 110 4.17 10.80 11.71
N VAL A 111 3.60 11.77 11.01
CA VAL A 111 2.91 12.91 11.65
C VAL A 111 1.71 12.44 12.47
N TYR A 112 0.92 11.53 11.91
CA TYR A 112 -0.24 10.98 12.61
C TYR A 112 0.17 10.14 13.84
N SER A 113 1.20 9.32 13.73
CA SER A 113 1.76 8.57 14.86
C SER A 113 2.27 9.49 15.96
N ALA A 114 3.05 10.51 15.62
CA ALA A 114 3.53 11.49 16.59
C ALA A 114 2.39 12.16 17.36
N TYR A 115 1.30 12.50 16.66
CA TYR A 115 0.09 13.04 17.27
C TYR A 115 -0.59 12.04 18.21
N LYS A 116 -0.79 10.79 17.78
CA LYS A 116 -1.42 9.75 18.61
C LYS A 116 -0.61 9.44 19.87
N PHE A 117 0.72 9.39 19.77
CA PHE A 117 1.59 9.17 20.92
C PHE A 117 1.60 10.38 21.85
N SER A 118 1.55 11.61 21.32
CA SER A 118 1.42 12.82 22.16
C SER A 118 0.10 12.87 22.94
N GLN A 119 -1.01 12.35 22.38
CA GLN A 119 -2.28 12.23 23.12
C GLN A 119 -2.17 11.29 24.32
N LEU A 120 -1.22 10.34 24.30
CA LEU A 120 -0.94 9.44 25.41
C LEU A 120 0.03 10.04 26.45
N GLY A 121 0.41 11.31 26.28
CA GLY A 121 1.33 12.01 27.19
C GLY A 121 2.82 11.77 26.90
N LEU A 122 3.15 11.08 25.81
CA LEU A 122 4.53 10.85 25.38
C LEU A 122 5.05 12.06 24.63
N LYS A 123 6.29 12.48 24.90
CA LYS A 123 6.93 13.56 24.14
C LYS A 123 7.32 13.04 22.77
N THR A 124 6.87 13.72 21.72
CA THR A 124 7.15 13.32 20.34
C THR A 124 7.73 14.45 19.52
N VAL A 125 8.59 14.10 18.57
CA VAL A 125 9.17 15.00 17.57
C VAL A 125 9.00 14.36 16.20
N VAL A 126 8.54 15.15 15.22
CA VAL A 126 8.40 14.71 13.83
C VAL A 126 8.68 15.88 12.90
N HIS A 127 9.42 15.62 11.83
CA HIS A 127 9.67 16.57 10.77
C HIS A 127 9.47 15.91 9.41
N VAL A 128 8.94 16.67 8.45
CA VAL A 128 8.71 16.20 7.08
C VAL A 128 9.88 16.56 6.16
N SER A 129 10.57 17.68 6.43
CA SER A 129 11.77 18.09 5.67
C SER A 129 12.94 17.16 6.00
N PRO A 130 13.68 16.66 4.98
CA PRO A 130 14.87 15.84 5.18
C PRO A 130 15.94 16.53 6.04
N GLU A 131 16.17 17.82 5.84
CA GLU A 131 17.17 18.60 6.57
C GLU A 131 16.83 18.66 8.07
N MET A 132 15.55 18.88 8.39
CA MET A 132 15.09 18.88 9.78
C MET A 132 15.13 17.50 10.41
N GLN A 133 14.85 16.43 9.65
CA GLN A 133 15.01 15.06 10.15
C GLN A 133 16.48 14.75 10.47
N ILE A 134 17.42 15.17 9.63
CA ILE A 134 18.85 15.02 9.90
C ILE A 134 19.24 15.77 11.19
N ASN A 135 18.82 17.02 11.33
CA ASN A 135 19.10 17.80 12.55
C ASN A 135 18.50 17.17 13.80
N ALA A 136 17.27 16.65 13.70
CA ALA A 136 16.62 15.95 14.79
C ALA A 136 17.40 14.71 15.22
N ALA A 137 17.88 13.91 14.26
CA ALA A 137 18.71 12.74 14.53
C ALA A 137 20.02 13.11 15.27
N TYR A 138 20.70 14.21 14.87
CA TYR A 138 21.89 14.70 15.57
C TYR A 138 21.62 15.20 16.98
N SER A 139 20.40 15.68 17.26
CA SER A 139 20.01 16.20 18.57
C SER A 139 19.58 15.12 19.58
N MET A 140 19.43 13.87 19.14
CA MET A 140 18.96 12.78 19.99
C MET A 140 19.96 12.44 21.11
N GLY A 141 19.43 12.26 22.31
CA GLY A 141 20.15 11.77 23.48
C GLY A 141 20.06 10.25 23.65
N LYS A 142 20.79 9.73 24.64
CA LYS A 142 20.85 8.29 24.95
C LYS A 142 19.53 7.67 25.43
N ARG A 143 18.58 8.53 25.84
CA ARG A 143 17.26 8.13 26.35
C ARG A 143 16.15 8.38 25.34
N ASP A 144 16.47 8.84 24.14
CA ASP A 144 15.47 9.07 23.09
C ASP A 144 15.26 7.81 22.24
N LEU A 145 14.04 7.65 21.74
CA LEU A 145 13.65 6.53 20.88
C LEU A 145 13.41 7.02 19.46
N ALA A 146 14.06 6.42 18.46
CA ALA A 146 13.74 6.65 17.06
C ALA A 146 12.76 5.58 16.54
N ILE A 147 11.71 6.02 15.85
CA ILE A 147 10.79 5.15 15.10
C ILE A 147 10.87 5.54 13.63
N LEU A 148 11.35 4.61 12.79
CA LEU A 148 11.46 4.80 11.35
C LEU A 148 10.27 4.11 10.67
N LEU A 149 9.48 4.89 9.93
CA LEU A 149 8.34 4.39 9.17
C LEU A 149 8.69 4.38 7.69
N VAL A 150 8.80 3.17 7.14
CA VAL A 150 9.11 2.95 5.73
C VAL A 150 8.03 2.07 5.14
N PHE A 151 7.33 2.59 4.14
CA PHE A 151 6.53 1.76 3.25
C PHE A 151 7.47 1.15 2.21
N LEU A 152 7.84 -0.13 2.36
CA LEU A 152 8.39 -0.85 1.22
C LEU A 152 7.24 -1.11 0.26
N THR A 153 7.17 -0.36 -0.83
CA THR A 153 6.60 -0.93 -2.04
C THR A 153 7.56 -2.05 -2.44
N LEU A 154 7.22 -3.30 -2.12
CA LEU A 154 7.81 -4.44 -2.82
C LEU A 154 7.44 -4.24 -4.29
N ALA A 155 8.31 -3.54 -5.03
CA ALA A 155 8.38 -3.75 -6.46
C ALA A 155 8.62 -5.25 -6.60
N ALA A 156 7.65 -5.96 -7.20
CA ALA A 156 7.80 -7.36 -7.50
C ALA A 156 9.19 -7.58 -8.11
N PRO A 157 9.97 -8.57 -7.66
CA PRO A 157 11.26 -8.85 -8.27
C PRO A 157 11.03 -9.09 -9.76
N THR A 158 11.70 -8.27 -10.57
CA THR A 158 11.74 -8.36 -12.03
C THR A 158 12.23 -9.71 -12.50
#